data_AF-A0A1F6X8K3-F1
#
_entry.id   AF-A0A1F6X8K3-F1
#
_cell.length_a   1.000
_cell.length_b   1.000
_cell.length_c   1.000
_cell.angle_alpha   90.00
_cell.angle_beta   90.00
_cell.angle_gamma   90.00
#
_symmetry.space_group_name_H-M   'P 1'
#
loop_
_entity.id
_entity.type
_entity.pdbx_description
1 polymer ?
#
loop_
_entity_poly.entity_id
_entity_poly.type
_entity_poly.pdbx_seq_one_letter_code
_entity_poly.pdbx_strand_id
1 'polypeptide(L)'
;MKKLIVLIILAAAALFFFLFLRGDSKKTINDITLNQNESFRPDPSNATFSDIDGEATILPERAYGDVNGDEKIDAIVLLAESGGGSGVFIYAAAYVSGLVNYKGTNAVFIGDRIAPQSVSVSSNGVVTVKYLDRKEDEPFAAEPTVPASKQFVFKNGELVER
;
A
#
# COMPACT_ATOMS: atom_id res chain seq x y z
N MET A 1 -52.30 15.91 -49.32
CA MET A 1 -51.85 16.89 -48.30
C MET A 1 -52.05 16.38 -46.88
N LYS A 2 -53.25 15.94 -46.47
CA LYS A 2 -53.51 15.45 -45.09
C LYS A 2 -52.65 14.24 -44.66
N LYS A 3 -52.40 13.28 -45.56
CA LYS A 3 -51.55 12.09 -45.28
C LYS A 3 -50.08 12.43 -45.02
N LEU A 4 -49.57 13.51 -45.62
CA LEU A 4 -48.18 13.94 -45.46
C LEU A 4 -47.96 14.58 -44.08
N ILE A 5 -48.96 15.34 -43.59
CA ILE A 5 -48.93 16.00 -42.28
C ILE A 5 -48.93 14.96 -41.15
N VAL A 6 -49.72 13.90 -41.27
CA VAL A 6 -49.78 12.81 -40.27
C VAL A 6 -48.43 12.10 -40.13
N LEU A 7 -47.71 11.93 -41.24
CA LEU A 7 -46.43 11.23 -41.25
C LEU A 7 -45.32 12.05 -40.57
N ILE A 8 -45.35 13.38 -40.73
CA ILE A 8 -44.40 14.30 -40.07
C ILE A 8 -44.64 14.32 -38.55
N ILE A 9 -45.91 14.31 -38.11
CA ILE A 9 -46.26 14.30 -36.68
C ILE A 9 -45.79 12.99 -36.03
N LEU A 10 -45.95 11.85 -36.70
CA LEU A 10 -45.49 10.55 -36.22
C LEU A 10 -43.95 10.50 -36.09
N ALA A 11 -43.23 11.05 -37.06
CA ALA A 11 -41.77 11.12 -37.02
C ALA A 11 -41.27 12.02 -35.87
N ALA A 12 -41.92 13.17 -35.66
CA ALA A 12 -41.59 14.08 -34.56
C ALA A 12 -41.88 13.45 -33.18
N ALA A 13 -43.00 12.73 -33.03
CA ALA A 13 -43.34 12.03 -31.80
C ALA A 13 -42.35 10.90 -31.50
N ALA A 14 -41.93 10.13 -32.51
CA ALA A 14 -40.92 9.09 -32.36
C ALA A 14 -39.55 9.67 -31.96
N LEU A 15 -39.15 10.79 -32.57
CA LEU A 15 -37.90 11.48 -32.23
C LEU A 15 -37.93 12.04 -30.79
N PHE A 16 -39.05 12.66 -30.40
CA PHE A 16 -39.23 13.15 -29.05
C PHE A 16 -39.21 12.01 -28.02
N PHE A 17 -39.89 10.90 -28.32
CA PHE A 17 -39.89 9.71 -27.47
C PHE A 17 -38.48 9.09 -27.36
N PHE A 18 -37.73 9.05 -28.45
CA PHE A 18 -36.34 8.58 -28.46
C PHE A 18 -35.40 9.48 -27.63
N LEU A 19 -35.59 10.80 -27.69
CA LEU A 19 -34.84 11.74 -26.84
C LEU A 19 -35.24 11.62 -25.37
N PHE A 20 -36.52 11.37 -25.08
CA PHE A 20 -37.02 11.15 -23.73
C PHE A 20 -36.50 9.85 -23.11
N LEU A 21 -36.37 8.77 -23.90
CA LEU A 21 -35.72 7.52 -23.49
C LEU A 21 -34.21 7.67 -23.23
N ARG A 22 -33.59 8.75 -23.70
CA ARG A 22 -32.19 9.12 -23.45
C ARG A 22 -32.01 9.99 -22.19
N GLY A 23 -33.02 10.05 -21.31
CA GLY A 23 -32.88 10.68 -20.00
C GLY A 23 -31.82 9.96 -19.16
N ASP A 24 -30.72 10.65 -18.86
CA ASP A 24 -29.60 10.19 -18.05
C ASP A 24 -30.09 9.55 -16.74
N SER A 25 -29.96 8.24 -16.63
CA SER A 25 -29.93 7.57 -15.33
C SER A 25 -28.58 7.86 -14.67
N LYS A 26 -28.43 9.07 -14.13
CA LYS A 26 -27.47 9.27 -13.03
C LYS A 26 -28.04 8.51 -11.84
N LYS A 27 -27.60 7.27 -11.69
CA LYS A 27 -27.84 6.47 -10.50
C LYS A 27 -27.13 7.18 -9.35
N THR A 28 -27.87 7.96 -8.57
CA THR A 28 -27.41 8.50 -7.29
C THR A 28 -27.13 7.31 -6.39
N ILE A 29 -25.87 6.88 -6.33
CA ILE A 29 -25.37 6.12 -5.20
C ILE A 29 -25.37 7.14 -4.06
N ASN A 30 -26.27 6.97 -3.09
CA ASN A 30 -26.13 7.69 -1.83
C ASN A 30 -24.82 7.19 -1.23
N ASP A 31 -23.81 8.05 -1.36
CA ASP A 31 -22.49 7.93 -0.77
C ASP A 31 -22.61 7.33 0.62
N ILE A 32 -21.96 6.20 0.81
CA ILE A 32 -21.34 5.93 2.09
C ILE A 32 -20.51 7.19 2.35
N THR A 33 -20.86 7.96 3.37
CA THR A 33 -20.04 9.07 3.83
C THR A 33 -18.74 8.49 4.38
N LEU A 34 -17.87 8.04 3.47
CA LEU A 34 -16.46 7.85 3.74
C LEU A 34 -16.00 9.24 4.14
N ASN A 35 -15.65 9.36 5.42
CA ASN A 35 -15.01 10.52 5.96
C ASN A 35 -13.77 10.79 5.09
N GLN A 36 -13.88 11.68 4.10
CA GLN A 36 -12.82 12.04 3.14
C GLN A 36 -11.58 12.67 3.83
N ASN A 37 -11.60 12.76 5.16
CA ASN A 37 -10.49 13.20 5.99
C ASN A 37 -9.58 12.05 6.45
N GLU A 38 -9.92 10.79 6.16
CA GLU A 38 -8.99 9.68 6.32
C GLU A 38 -8.29 9.41 5.00
N SER A 39 -7.04 9.87 4.88
CA SER A 39 -6.16 9.47 3.78
C SER A 39 -6.13 7.94 3.71
N PHE A 40 -6.39 7.38 2.54
CA PHE A 40 -6.37 5.93 2.32
C PHE A 40 -5.04 5.33 2.79
N ARG A 41 -5.12 4.24 3.54
CA ARG A 41 -3.97 3.49 4.05
C ARG A 41 -4.17 2.01 3.71
N PRO A 42 -3.35 1.42 2.83
CA PRO A 42 -3.49 0.01 2.51
C PRO A 42 -3.18 -0.83 3.75
N ASP A 43 -4.00 -1.85 4.01
CA ASP A 43 -3.83 -2.78 5.12
C ASP A 43 -2.98 -3.99 4.67
N PRO A 44 -1.75 -4.15 5.18
CA PRO A 44 -0.87 -5.26 4.82
C PRO A 44 -1.10 -6.51 5.66
N SER A 45 -2.11 -6.57 6.53
CA SER A 45 -2.32 -7.70 7.45
C SER A 45 -2.52 -9.05 6.75
N ASN A 46 -3.03 -9.04 5.51
CA ASN A 46 -3.19 -10.23 4.67
C ASN A 46 -2.18 -10.28 3.50
N ALA A 47 -1.13 -9.44 3.55
CA ALA A 47 -0.10 -9.43 2.52
C ALA A 47 0.78 -10.68 2.61
N THR A 48 1.20 -11.18 1.45
CA THR A 48 2.26 -12.18 1.37
C THR A 48 3.56 -11.46 1.02
N PHE A 49 4.56 -11.60 1.89
CA PHE A 49 5.93 -11.14 1.64
C PHE A 49 6.80 -12.34 1.29
N SER A 50 7.73 -12.17 0.35
CA SER A 50 8.70 -13.21 -0.04
C SER A 50 10.00 -13.10 0.77
N ASP A 51 10.87 -14.11 0.65
CA ASP A 51 12.19 -14.16 1.32
C ASP A 51 12.11 -14.14 2.86
N ILE A 52 11.10 -14.81 3.40
CA ILE A 52 10.95 -15.09 4.82
C ILE A 52 10.71 -16.59 5.00
N ASP A 53 11.53 -17.24 5.83
CA ASP A 53 11.55 -18.71 5.92
C ASP A 53 10.62 -19.24 7.04
N GLY A 54 10.20 -18.37 7.96
CA GLY A 54 9.38 -18.69 9.13
C GLY A 54 8.13 -17.83 9.32
N GLU A 55 7.47 -18.01 10.46
CA GLU A 55 6.34 -17.18 10.86
C GLU A 55 6.82 -15.79 11.25
N ALA A 56 6.19 -14.78 10.65
CA ALA A 56 6.53 -13.39 10.85
C ALA A 56 5.33 -12.62 11.42
N THR A 57 5.60 -11.78 12.40
CA THR A 57 4.62 -10.83 12.94
C THR A 57 4.90 -9.45 12.40
N ILE A 58 3.87 -8.76 11.92
CA ILE A 58 4.00 -7.37 11.51
C ILE A 58 4.10 -6.49 12.76
N LEU A 59 5.13 -5.66 12.82
CA LEU A 59 5.35 -4.73 13.92
C LEU A 59 4.44 -3.48 13.85
N PRO A 60 4.28 -2.75 14.97
CA PRO A 60 3.52 -1.51 15.00
C PRO A 60 4.12 -0.43 14.11
N GLU A 61 5.45 -0.32 14.06
CA GLU A 61 6.17 0.66 13.27
C GLU A 61 5.93 0.42 11.78
N ARG A 62 5.35 1.43 11.13
CA ARG A 62 5.05 1.42 9.70
C ARG A 62 5.00 2.84 9.15
N ALA A 63 5.13 2.94 7.84
CA ALA A 63 4.99 4.20 7.13
C ALA A 63 4.08 4.03 5.92
N TYR A 64 3.55 5.16 5.46
CA TYR A 64 2.72 5.23 4.27
C TYR A 64 3.28 6.32 3.35
N GLY A 65 3.26 6.05 2.04
CA GLY A 65 3.76 6.97 1.03
C GLY A 65 3.84 6.27 -0.32
N ASP A 66 4.11 7.02 -1.38
CA ASP A 66 4.35 6.46 -2.71
C ASP A 66 5.76 5.82 -2.74
N VAL A 67 5.81 4.49 -2.74
CA VAL A 67 7.06 3.72 -2.66
C VAL A 67 7.47 3.25 -4.06
N ASN A 68 6.50 2.85 -4.89
CA ASN A 68 6.77 2.34 -6.24
C ASN A 68 6.72 3.42 -7.35
N GLY A 69 6.35 4.65 -7.02
CA GLY A 69 6.31 5.79 -7.93
C GLY A 69 5.05 5.84 -8.80
N ASP A 70 3.95 5.22 -8.39
CA ASP A 70 2.68 5.17 -9.15
C ASP A 70 1.62 6.18 -8.69
N GLU A 71 2.03 7.15 -7.85
CA GLU A 71 1.19 8.21 -7.26
C GLU A 71 0.10 7.68 -6.32
N LYS A 72 0.13 6.40 -5.93
CA LYS A 72 -0.77 5.84 -4.91
C LYS A 72 -0.03 5.65 -3.59
N ILE A 73 -0.80 5.61 -2.52
CA ILE A 73 -0.26 5.36 -1.19
C ILE A 73 0.03 3.87 -1.03
N ASP A 74 1.28 3.55 -0.74
CA ASP A 74 1.77 2.23 -0.34
C ASP A 74 1.99 2.18 1.18
N ALA A 75 2.28 0.98 1.69
CA ALA A 75 2.73 0.79 3.07
C ALA A 75 4.13 0.18 3.12
N ILE A 76 4.95 0.64 4.06
CA ILE A 76 6.14 -0.07 4.52
C ILE A 76 5.85 -0.63 5.90
N VAL A 77 6.16 -1.91 6.08
CA VAL A 77 6.06 -2.60 7.36
C VAL A 77 7.40 -3.15 7.78
N LEU A 78 7.56 -3.30 9.10
CA LEU A 78 8.60 -4.13 9.67
C LEU A 78 8.02 -5.47 10.08
N LEU A 79 8.79 -6.53 9.85
CA LEU A 79 8.44 -7.90 10.18
C LEU A 79 9.42 -8.41 11.23
N ALA A 80 8.90 -9.07 12.28
CA ALA A 80 9.69 -9.82 13.23
C ALA A 80 9.49 -11.31 12.98
N GLU A 81 10.54 -11.99 12.56
CA GLU A 81 10.58 -13.43 12.36
C GLU A 81 11.29 -14.08 13.55
N SER A 82 10.61 -14.98 14.25
CA SER A 82 11.26 -15.88 15.19
C SER A 82 11.77 -17.09 14.41
N GLY A 83 13.03 -17.02 13.94
CA GLY A 83 13.67 -18.14 13.27
C GLY A 83 13.90 -19.33 14.23
N GLY A 84 14.29 -20.48 13.69
CA GLY A 84 14.66 -21.64 14.51
C GLY A 84 15.82 -21.30 15.46
N GLY A 85 15.57 -21.28 16.76
CA GLY A 85 16.55 -20.90 17.81
C GLY A 85 15.97 -19.90 18.81
N SER A 86 16.82 -19.01 19.35
CA SER A 86 16.44 -17.92 20.27
C SER A 86 16.53 -16.52 19.65
N GLY A 87 16.71 -16.43 18.33
CA GLY A 87 16.86 -15.17 17.60
C GLY A 87 15.51 -14.58 17.20
N VAL A 88 15.46 -13.26 17.07
CA VAL A 88 14.35 -12.53 16.46
C VAL A 88 14.94 -11.65 15.37
N PHE A 89 14.62 -11.94 14.13
CA PHE A 89 15.17 -11.26 12.96
C PHE A 89 14.17 -10.22 12.46
N ILE A 90 14.65 -9.00 12.24
CA ILE A 90 13.83 -7.88 11.79
C ILE A 90 14.06 -7.64 10.31
N TYR A 91 12.98 -7.51 9.56
CA TYR A 91 12.98 -7.25 8.11
C TYR A 91 12.13 -6.02 7.77
N ALA A 92 12.42 -5.37 6.64
CA ALA A 92 11.54 -4.40 6.00
C ALA A 92 10.88 -5.02 4.77
N ALA A 93 9.60 -4.76 4.57
CA ALA A 93 8.90 -5.12 3.33
C ALA A 93 7.91 -4.02 2.94
N ALA A 94 7.64 -3.91 1.64
CA ALA A 94 6.66 -2.98 1.10
C ALA A 94 5.39 -3.72 0.67
N TYR A 95 4.23 -3.11 0.91
CA TYR A 95 2.94 -3.51 0.37
C TYR A 95 2.51 -2.44 -0.62
N VAL A 96 2.83 -2.70 -1.88
CA VAL A 96 2.76 -1.70 -2.95
C VAL A 96 1.53 -1.90 -3.81
N SER A 97 1.00 -0.80 -4.31
CA SER A 97 -0.08 -0.77 -5.27
C SER A 97 0.33 -1.52 -6.55
N GLY A 98 -0.66 -2.09 -7.23
CA GLY A 98 -0.50 -2.73 -8.52
C GLY A 98 -1.66 -2.38 -9.43
N LEU A 99 -1.67 -2.95 -10.64
CA LEU A 99 -2.73 -2.69 -11.62
C LEU A 99 -4.11 -3.15 -11.13
N VAL A 100 -4.16 -4.26 -10.38
CA VAL A 100 -5.41 -4.90 -9.93
C VAL A 100 -5.51 -4.94 -8.41
N ASN A 101 -4.40 -5.23 -7.72
CA ASN A 101 -4.35 -5.39 -6.28
C ASN A 101 -3.00 -4.93 -5.73
N TYR A 102 -2.96 -4.68 -4.42
CA TYR A 102 -1.72 -4.49 -3.69
C TYR A 102 -0.96 -5.81 -3.57
N LYS A 103 0.37 -5.74 -3.58
CA LYS A 103 1.28 -6.89 -3.52
C LYS A 103 2.39 -6.63 -2.52
N GLY A 104 2.75 -7.65 -1.74
CA GLY A 104 3.94 -7.61 -0.90
C GLY A 104 5.20 -7.80 -1.74
N THR A 105 6.30 -7.17 -1.33
CA THR A 105 7.64 -7.37 -1.89
C THR A 105 8.36 -8.53 -1.20
N ASN A 106 9.63 -8.73 -1.53
CA ASN A 106 10.59 -9.42 -0.67
C ASN A 106 10.73 -8.70 0.68
N ALA A 107 11.09 -9.48 1.70
CA ALA A 107 11.50 -9.02 3.01
C ALA A 107 13.02 -8.81 3.03
N VAL A 108 13.47 -7.59 3.30
CA VAL A 108 14.89 -7.25 3.36
C VAL A 108 15.36 -7.26 4.80
N PHE A 109 16.36 -8.09 5.11
CA PHE A 109 16.91 -8.21 6.45
C PHE A 109 17.52 -6.89 6.94
N ILE A 110 17.17 -6.49 8.16
CA ILE A 110 17.69 -5.29 8.83
C ILE A 110 18.72 -5.68 9.89
N GLY A 111 18.37 -6.63 10.77
CA GLY A 111 19.21 -7.03 11.89
C GLY A 111 18.59 -8.09 12.81
N ASP A 112 19.42 -8.66 13.70
CA ASP A 112 19.02 -9.63 14.73
C ASP A 112 18.86 -8.90 16.08
N ARG A 113 17.66 -9.01 16.68
CA ARG A 113 17.31 -8.45 18.00
C ARG A 113 17.58 -6.95 18.15
N ILE A 114 17.43 -6.20 17.05
CA ILE A 114 17.42 -4.74 17.05
C ILE A 114 16.10 -4.19 17.62
N ALA A 115 16.09 -2.92 18.02
CA ALA A 115 14.88 -2.23 18.47
C ALA A 115 14.44 -1.15 17.46
N PRO A 116 13.47 -1.43 16.57
CA PRO A 116 12.92 -0.43 15.67
C PRO A 116 12.43 0.82 16.39
N GLN A 117 12.68 1.98 15.79
CA GLN A 117 12.28 3.28 16.35
C GLN A 117 11.29 4.01 15.44
N SER A 118 11.52 3.98 14.12
CA SER A 118 10.62 4.60 13.15
C SER A 118 10.87 4.09 11.74
N VAL A 119 9.83 4.20 10.91
CA VAL A 119 9.88 4.02 9.47
C VAL A 119 9.34 5.28 8.83
N SER A 120 9.89 5.70 7.70
CA SER A 120 9.40 6.84 6.93
C SER A 120 9.58 6.60 5.44
N VAL A 121 8.70 7.20 4.62
CA VAL A 121 8.80 7.25 3.17
C VAL A 121 8.94 8.71 2.78
N SER A 122 10.00 9.06 2.06
CA SER A 122 10.19 10.41 1.52
C SER A 122 9.36 10.64 0.26
N SER A 123 9.26 11.88 -0.19
CA SER A 123 8.54 12.26 -1.41
C SER A 123 9.10 11.66 -2.71
N ASN A 124 10.32 11.11 -2.68
CA ASN A 124 10.94 10.40 -3.80
C ASN A 124 10.96 8.87 -3.62
N GLY A 125 10.12 8.32 -2.73
CA GLY A 125 9.97 6.88 -2.52
C GLY A 125 11.13 6.21 -1.77
N VAL A 126 12.04 6.99 -1.16
CA VAL A 126 13.11 6.42 -0.33
C VAL A 126 12.54 6.09 1.04
N VAL A 127 12.66 4.82 1.41
CA VAL A 127 12.29 4.31 2.72
C VAL A 127 13.47 4.48 3.66
N THR A 128 13.26 5.06 4.85
CA THR A 128 14.27 5.09 5.92
C THR A 128 13.73 4.39 7.15
N VAL A 129 14.45 3.37 7.61
CA VAL A 129 14.20 2.68 8.87
C VAL A 129 15.27 3.11 9.87
N LYS A 130 14.83 3.61 11.03
CA LYS A 130 15.71 3.92 12.17
C LYS A 130 15.48 2.90 13.27
N TYR A 131 16.55 2.42 13.86
CA TYR A 131 16.54 1.40 14.91
C TYR A 131 17.69 1.64 15.89
N LEU A 132 17.61 0.99 17.05
CA LEU A 132 18.75 0.83 17.94
C LEU A 132 19.34 -0.57 17.74
N ASP A 133 20.65 -0.64 17.73
CA ASP A 133 21.44 -1.86 17.71
C ASP A 133 22.27 -1.98 19.00
N ARG A 134 22.82 -3.15 19.27
CA ARG A 134 23.81 -3.36 20.32
C ARG A 134 25.18 -2.83 19.87
N LYS A 135 26.09 -2.65 20.82
CA LYS A 135 27.51 -2.47 20.47
C LYS A 135 28.06 -3.78 19.92
N GLU A 136 29.10 -3.67 19.10
CA GLU A 136 29.73 -4.81 18.42
C GLU A 136 30.20 -5.90 19.40
N ASP A 137 30.68 -5.49 20.58
CA ASP A 137 31.21 -6.32 21.66
C ASP A 137 30.17 -6.76 22.71
N GLU A 138 28.93 -6.28 22.62
CA GLU A 138 27.86 -6.66 23.54
C GLU A 138 27.23 -8.01 23.18
N PRO A 139 26.83 -8.83 24.17
CA PRO A 139 26.09 -10.05 23.91
C PRO A 139 24.72 -9.73 23.31
N PHE A 140 24.14 -10.65 22.54
CA PHE A 140 22.81 -10.43 21.96
C PHE A 140 21.64 -10.39 22.98
N ALA A 141 21.92 -10.65 24.25
CA ALA A 141 20.95 -10.44 25.34
C ALA A 141 21.00 -9.00 25.89
N ALA A 142 21.99 -8.20 25.50
CA ALA A 142 22.07 -6.79 25.86
C ALA A 142 20.97 -6.00 25.16
N GLU A 143 20.49 -4.97 25.83
CA GLU A 143 19.52 -4.04 25.27
C GLU A 143 20.16 -3.21 24.15
N PRO A 144 19.54 -3.10 22.96
CA PRO A 144 20.03 -2.23 21.89
C PRO A 144 20.04 -0.75 22.31
N THR A 145 21.17 -0.06 22.13
CA THR A 145 21.34 1.35 22.56
C THR A 145 22.00 2.25 21.51
N VAL A 146 22.61 1.69 20.47
CA VAL A 146 23.36 2.43 19.44
C VAL A 146 22.41 2.80 18.30
N PRO A 147 22.17 4.09 18.02
CA PRO A 147 21.30 4.48 16.91
C PRO A 147 21.91 4.12 15.55
N ALA A 148 21.11 3.49 14.71
CA ALA A 148 21.45 3.13 13.34
C ALA A 148 20.28 3.37 12.39
N SER A 149 20.56 3.33 11.09
CA SER A 149 19.52 3.45 10.06
C SER A 149 19.88 2.72 8.79
N LYS A 150 18.88 2.20 8.08
CA LYS A 150 19.00 1.68 6.72
C LYS A 150 18.05 2.41 5.78
N GLN A 151 18.44 2.54 4.52
CA GLN A 151 17.61 3.11 3.47
C GLN A 151 17.30 2.08 2.41
N PHE A 152 16.09 2.11 1.88
CA PHE A 152 15.63 1.19 0.86
C PHE A 152 14.92 1.93 -0.27
N VAL A 153 14.94 1.34 -1.45
CA VAL A 153 14.22 1.81 -2.64
C VAL A 153 13.50 0.65 -3.29
N PHE A 154 12.37 0.95 -3.93
CA PHE A 154 11.67 -0.02 -4.75
C PHE A 154 12.31 -0.10 -6.14
N LYS A 155 12.61 -1.31 -6.61
CA LYS A 155 13.17 -1.56 -7.93
C LYS A 155 12.73 -2.92 -8.44
N ASN A 156 12.20 -2.96 -9.66
CA ASN A 156 11.83 -4.19 -10.36
C ASN A 156 10.85 -5.11 -9.59
N GLY A 157 9.97 -4.56 -8.75
CA GLY A 157 9.03 -5.36 -7.95
C GLY A 157 9.53 -5.70 -6.55
N GLU A 158 10.76 -5.33 -6.22
CA GLU A 158 11.44 -5.68 -4.97
C GLU A 158 11.81 -4.41 -4.20
N LEU A 159 11.93 -4.58 -2.88
CA LEU A 159 12.57 -3.62 -2.00
C LEU A 159 14.07 -3.94 -1.93
N VAL A 160 14.92 -2.95 -2.13
CA VAL A 160 16.38 -3.11 -2.20
C VAL A 160 17.04 -2.11 -1.26
N GLU A 161 18.02 -2.56 -0.46
CA GLU A 161 18.84 -1.67 0.36
C GLU A 161 19.72 -0.78 -0.54
N ARG A 162 19.79 0.51 -0.21
CA ARG A 162 20.51 1.53 -0.97
C ARG A 162 22.02 1.52 -0.74
#